data_AF-A0A534TRK1-F1
#
_entry.id   AF-A0A534TRK1-F1
#
_cell.length_a   1.000
_cell.length_b   1.000
_cell.length_c   1.000
_cell.angle_alpha   90.00
_cell.angle_beta   90.00
_cell.angle_gamma   90.00
#
_symmetry.space_group_name_H-M   'P 1'
#
loop_
_entity.id
_entity.type
_entity.pdbx_description
1 polymer ?
#
loop_
_entity_poly.entity_id
_entity_poly.type
_entity_poly.pdbx_seq_one_letter_code
_entity_poly.pdbx_strand_id
1 'polypeptide(L)'
;MLGSVADPSGKGLTTTYASMISAAFLPRYWNSAATTADGHSLMEANFSLFWGLALQCYESTLVSNDSPFDQFADGNAGALTATQKSGMSVFMGKGHCNECHTGAEFTAESVGNLAKTGLISRMQMGNGKLAVYDVGFYNIGVRPTAEDIGVGAKNTLGLPMSLTRLAQSGANVGTTLKPPISPTERVAVDGAFKVPSVRNVELTGPYFHAGGMATLEQVVDFYSRGGDFHEANIDNLDPHIENLALSATEKTNLVAFLKSLTDERVRFAKAPFDHPQLVIPNGPTIPAVGKDGGAATQPFASTLAP
;
A
#
# COMPACT_ATOMS: atom_id res chain seq x y z
N MET A 1 -6.52 -0.61 22.58
CA MET A 1 -7.56 -0.99 23.58
C MET A 1 -8.90 -0.30 23.28
N LEU A 2 -10.04 -1.02 23.26
CA LEU A 2 -11.40 -0.51 23.00
C LEU A 2 -11.95 0.50 24.03
N GLY A 3 -11.10 1.04 24.92
CA GLY A 3 -11.43 2.11 25.85
C GLY A 3 -12.66 1.84 26.73
N SER A 4 -13.43 2.90 26.98
CA SER A 4 -14.63 2.88 27.83
C SER A 4 -15.84 2.16 27.21
N VAL A 5 -15.77 1.77 25.93
CA VAL A 5 -16.87 1.08 25.25
C VAL A 5 -16.73 -0.44 25.29
N ALA A 6 -15.60 -0.98 25.77
CA ALA A 6 -15.46 -2.39 26.06
C ALA A 6 -16.33 -2.77 27.28
N ASP A 7 -17.06 -3.87 27.18
CA ASP A 7 -17.81 -4.40 28.31
C ASP A 7 -16.83 -4.93 29.38
N PRO A 8 -16.96 -4.51 30.66
CA PRO A 8 -16.08 -4.98 31.74
C PRO A 8 -16.08 -6.50 31.93
N SER A 9 -17.12 -7.21 31.47
CA SER A 9 -17.18 -8.68 31.48
C SER A 9 -16.29 -9.35 30.42
N GLY A 10 -15.71 -8.56 29.50
CA GLY A 10 -14.98 -9.05 28.33
C GLY A 10 -15.88 -9.54 27.19
N LYS A 11 -17.21 -9.47 27.34
CA LYS A 11 -18.18 -9.94 26.34
C LYS A 11 -18.70 -8.81 25.46
N GLY A 12 -17.84 -8.27 24.60
CA GLY A 12 -18.23 -7.31 23.58
C GLY A 12 -18.24 -5.85 24.06
N LEU A 13 -19.23 -5.08 23.62
CA LEU A 13 -19.30 -3.63 23.79
C LEU A 13 -20.46 -3.22 24.71
N THR A 14 -20.30 -2.12 25.44
CA THR A 14 -21.35 -1.47 26.25
C THR A 14 -22.33 -0.62 25.42
N THR A 15 -22.12 -0.55 24.10
CA THR A 15 -22.89 0.25 23.14
C THR A 15 -23.26 -0.59 21.91
N THR A 16 -24.12 -0.04 21.04
CA THR A 16 -24.52 -0.70 19.77
C THR A 16 -23.82 -0.06 18.57
N TYR A 17 -23.69 -0.80 17.47
CA TYR A 17 -23.21 -0.24 16.19
C TYR A 17 -24.07 0.94 15.72
N ALA A 18 -25.39 0.87 15.85
CA ALA A 18 -26.29 1.97 15.50
C ALA A 18 -26.03 3.23 16.35
N SER A 19 -25.79 3.06 17.64
CA SER A 19 -25.42 4.16 18.55
C SER A 19 -24.06 4.76 18.18
N MET A 20 -23.08 3.94 17.82
CA MET A 20 -21.76 4.43 17.36
C MET A 20 -21.87 5.17 16.03
N ILE A 21 -22.64 4.66 15.06
CA ILE A 21 -22.85 5.31 13.76
C ILE A 21 -23.57 6.66 13.95
N SER A 22 -24.64 6.68 14.74
CA SER A 22 -25.41 7.91 14.98
C SER A 22 -24.61 8.98 15.72
N ALA A 23 -23.65 8.59 16.57
CA ALA A 23 -22.72 9.51 17.22
C ALA A 23 -21.61 10.03 16.29
N ALA A 24 -21.12 9.20 15.36
CA ALA A 24 -19.96 9.53 14.51
C ALA A 24 -20.33 10.23 13.19
N PHE A 25 -21.52 9.96 12.63
CA PHE A 25 -21.89 10.40 11.29
C PHE A 25 -23.10 11.33 11.28
N LEU A 26 -23.12 12.27 10.33
CA LEU A 26 -24.25 13.18 10.14
C LEU A 26 -25.55 12.40 9.87
N PRO A 27 -26.70 12.84 10.43
CA PRO A 27 -27.98 12.13 10.30
C PRO A 27 -28.40 11.79 8.86
N ARG A 28 -28.03 12.62 7.88
CA ARG A 28 -28.34 12.37 6.46
C ARG A 28 -27.81 11.03 5.90
N TYR A 29 -26.88 10.39 6.59
CA TYR A 29 -26.31 9.11 6.17
C TYR A 29 -26.97 7.88 6.81
N TRP A 30 -27.82 8.04 7.83
CA TRP A 30 -28.41 6.90 8.55
C TRP A 30 -29.87 7.11 8.98
N ASN A 31 -30.34 8.35 9.09
CA ASN A 31 -31.64 8.72 9.62
C ASN A 31 -32.65 8.98 8.49
N SER A 32 -33.28 7.91 7.98
CA SER A 32 -34.35 7.99 6.99
C SER A 32 -35.47 7.02 7.35
N ALA A 33 -36.71 7.45 7.15
CA ALA A 33 -37.88 6.59 7.24
C ALA A 33 -38.08 5.72 5.98
N ALA A 34 -37.40 6.05 4.87
CA ALA A 34 -37.45 5.26 3.64
C ALA A 34 -36.49 4.07 3.69
N THR A 35 -36.91 2.95 3.13
CA THR A 35 -36.10 1.74 2.96
C THR A 35 -35.69 1.55 1.51
N THR A 36 -34.64 0.76 1.27
CA THR A 36 -34.29 0.30 -0.08
C THR A 36 -35.37 -0.63 -0.63
N ALA A 37 -35.34 -0.91 -1.94
CA ALA A 37 -36.26 -1.86 -2.58
C ALA A 37 -36.21 -3.26 -1.92
N ASP A 38 -35.03 -3.64 -1.42
CA ASP A 38 -34.79 -4.91 -0.74
C ASP A 38 -35.05 -4.82 0.78
N GLY A 39 -35.70 -3.75 1.25
CA GLY A 39 -36.17 -3.62 2.63
C GLY A 39 -35.15 -3.14 3.67
N HIS A 40 -33.95 -2.71 3.25
CA HIS A 40 -32.91 -2.25 4.18
C HIS A 40 -33.14 -0.79 4.59
N SER A 41 -32.84 -0.46 5.85
CA SER A 41 -32.73 0.92 6.31
C SER A 41 -31.58 1.66 5.61
N LEU A 42 -31.60 2.99 5.65
CA LEU A 42 -30.50 3.80 5.11
C LEU A 42 -29.16 3.49 5.78
N MET A 43 -29.18 3.17 7.08
CA MET A 43 -27.97 2.82 7.83
C MET A 43 -27.36 1.50 7.35
N GLU A 44 -28.21 0.49 7.10
CA GLU A 44 -27.76 -0.80 6.56
C GLU A 44 -27.25 -0.64 5.12
N ALA A 45 -27.95 0.13 4.30
CA ALA A 45 -27.53 0.42 2.92
C ALA A 45 -26.16 1.13 2.86
N ASN A 46 -25.85 1.97 3.86
CA ASN A 46 -24.58 2.68 3.98
C ASN A 46 -23.53 1.96 4.84
N PHE A 47 -23.74 0.69 5.20
CA PHE A 47 -22.79 -0.05 6.04
C PHE A 47 -21.36 0.01 5.49
N SER A 48 -21.17 -0.23 4.18
CA SER A 48 -19.85 -0.20 3.54
C SER A 48 -19.16 1.17 3.63
N LEU A 49 -19.93 2.27 3.61
CA LEU A 49 -19.41 3.62 3.81
C LEU A 49 -18.86 3.80 5.23
N PHE A 50 -19.66 3.44 6.24
CA PHE A 50 -19.25 3.59 7.64
C PHE A 50 -18.06 2.71 7.96
N TRP A 51 -18.09 1.45 7.51
CA TRP A 51 -17.02 0.48 7.68
C TRP A 51 -15.72 0.96 7.03
N GLY A 52 -15.77 1.37 5.76
CA GLY A 52 -14.61 1.84 5.03
C GLY A 52 -13.95 3.08 5.66
N LEU A 53 -14.75 4.07 6.07
CA LEU A 53 -14.23 5.27 6.73
C LEU A 53 -13.66 4.96 8.12
N ALA A 54 -14.29 4.08 8.89
CA ALA A 54 -13.76 3.66 10.18
C ALA A 54 -12.41 2.96 10.06
N LEU A 55 -12.27 2.05 9.08
CA LEU A 55 -10.99 1.39 8.78
C LEU A 55 -9.94 2.41 8.32
N GLN A 56 -10.28 3.30 7.39
CA GLN A 56 -9.36 4.35 6.93
C GLN A 56 -8.87 5.21 8.09
N CYS A 57 -9.77 5.63 8.99
CA CYS A 57 -9.39 6.41 10.16
C CYS A 57 -8.44 5.62 11.07
N TYR A 58 -8.72 4.34 11.33
CA TYR A 58 -7.84 3.48 12.13
C TYR A 58 -6.46 3.31 11.47
N GLU A 59 -6.40 2.93 10.19
CA GLU A 59 -5.16 2.76 9.44
C GLU A 59 -4.34 4.04 9.36
N SER A 60 -4.99 5.21 9.32
CA SER A 60 -4.31 6.52 9.35
C SER A 60 -3.58 6.82 10.66
N THR A 61 -3.87 6.08 11.74
CA THR A 61 -3.15 6.19 13.02
C THR A 61 -1.91 5.31 13.10
N LEU A 62 -1.76 4.32 12.20
CA LEU A 62 -0.67 3.34 12.19
C LEU A 62 0.57 3.89 11.49
N VAL A 63 1.09 5.02 11.98
CA VAL A 63 2.23 5.73 11.38
C VAL A 63 3.55 5.25 11.99
N SER A 64 4.39 4.61 11.18
CA SER A 64 5.72 4.13 11.57
C SER A 64 6.75 5.24 11.39
N ASN A 65 7.03 6.00 12.46
CA ASN A 65 7.87 7.20 12.43
C ASN A 65 8.88 7.29 13.60
N ASP A 66 9.24 6.17 14.24
CA ASP A 66 10.23 6.14 15.33
C ASP A 66 11.29 5.04 15.10
N SER A 67 11.65 4.81 13.83
CA SER A 67 12.79 3.96 13.50
C SER A 67 14.13 4.65 13.83
N PRO A 68 15.25 3.91 13.93
CA PRO A 68 16.57 4.51 14.03
C PRO A 68 16.87 5.56 12.95
N PHE A 69 16.36 5.37 11.73
CA PHE A 69 16.45 6.38 10.68
C PHE A 69 15.64 7.65 11.00
N ASP A 70 14.42 7.52 11.52
CA ASP A 70 13.59 8.68 11.87
C ASP A 70 14.27 9.51 12.97
N GLN A 71 14.78 8.85 14.01
CA GLN A 71 15.53 9.52 15.08
C GLN A 71 16.78 10.24 14.54
N PHE A 72 17.48 9.62 13.57
CA PHE A 72 18.60 10.25 12.90
C PHE A 72 18.18 11.47 12.08
N ALA A 73 17.10 11.38 11.33
CA ALA A 73 16.53 12.48 10.55
C ALA A 73 16.06 13.64 11.45
N ASP A 74 15.59 13.34 12.67
CA ASP A 74 15.23 14.31 13.71
C ASP A 74 16.44 14.92 14.44
N GLY A 75 17.67 14.56 14.04
CA GLY A 75 18.91 15.16 14.52
C GLY A 75 19.70 14.33 15.54
N ASN A 76 19.23 13.14 15.92
CA ASN A 76 20.03 12.21 16.73
C ASN A 76 21.10 11.54 15.85
N ALA A 77 22.24 12.21 15.68
CA ALA A 77 23.36 11.69 14.89
C ALA A 77 23.89 10.33 15.37
N GLY A 78 23.59 9.92 16.61
CA GLY A 78 23.96 8.63 17.18
C GLY A 78 22.98 7.48 16.89
N ALA A 79 21.80 7.76 16.32
CA ALA A 79 20.78 6.74 16.08
C ALA A 79 21.17 5.74 14.97
N LEU A 80 22.00 6.17 14.00
CA LEU A 80 22.59 5.28 12.99
C LEU A 80 24.05 4.98 13.29
N THR A 81 24.41 3.69 13.20
CA THR A 81 25.79 3.21 13.19
C THR A 81 26.55 3.68 11.94
N ALA A 82 27.89 3.60 11.97
CA ALA A 82 28.71 3.92 10.80
C ALA A 82 28.38 3.06 9.57
N THR A 83 28.10 1.77 9.78
CA THR A 83 27.66 0.82 8.75
C THR A 83 26.33 1.24 8.14
N GLN A 84 25.34 1.61 8.95
CA GLN A 84 24.04 2.08 8.47
C GLN A 84 24.15 3.40 7.71
N LYS A 85 24.99 4.34 8.16
CA LYS A 85 25.26 5.59 7.43
C LYS A 85 25.90 5.32 6.07
N SER A 86 26.86 4.40 6.00
CA SER A 86 27.45 3.98 4.72
C SER A 86 26.40 3.33 3.81
N GLY A 87 25.50 2.52 4.36
CA GLY A 87 24.38 1.93 3.62
C GLY A 87 23.40 2.97 3.09
N MET A 88 23.09 3.99 3.89
CA MET A 88 22.28 5.13 3.49
C MET A 88 22.94 5.88 2.32
N SER A 89 24.26 6.07 2.33
CA SER A 89 24.98 6.67 1.20
C SER A 89 24.89 5.82 -0.08
N VAL A 90 24.88 4.50 0.02
CA VAL A 90 24.62 3.62 -1.14
C VAL A 90 23.18 3.81 -1.61
N PHE A 91 22.20 3.76 -0.70
CA PHE A 91 20.79 3.91 -1.03
C PHE A 91 20.47 5.22 -1.76
N MET A 92 21.07 6.33 -1.30
CA MET A 92 20.87 7.68 -1.83
C MET A 92 21.81 8.03 -3.01
N GLY A 93 22.69 7.12 -3.39
CA GLY A 93 23.76 7.37 -4.36
C GLY A 93 23.85 6.25 -5.37
N LYS A 94 24.94 5.46 -5.31
CA LYS A 94 25.24 4.38 -6.26
C LYS A 94 24.11 3.35 -6.42
N GLY A 95 23.26 3.20 -5.41
CA GLY A 95 22.13 2.27 -5.42
C GLY A 95 20.91 2.76 -6.19
N HIS A 96 20.80 4.07 -6.46
CA HIS A 96 19.62 4.72 -7.06
C HIS A 96 18.28 4.40 -6.39
N CYS A 97 18.31 3.85 -5.16
CA CYS A 97 17.11 3.34 -4.49
C CYS A 97 16.14 4.49 -4.17
N ASN A 98 16.70 5.67 -3.87
CA ASN A 98 15.98 6.90 -3.59
C ASN A 98 15.23 7.48 -4.79
N GLU A 99 15.47 7.03 -6.03
CA GLU A 99 14.74 7.52 -7.20
C GLU A 99 13.30 6.99 -7.23
N CYS A 100 13.07 5.81 -6.65
CA CYS A 100 11.75 5.18 -6.52
C CYS A 100 11.22 5.20 -5.08
N HIS A 101 12.10 5.00 -4.09
CA HIS A 101 11.76 4.99 -2.66
C HIS A 101 11.97 6.37 -2.03
N THR A 102 11.14 7.32 -2.43
CA THR A 102 11.28 8.74 -2.10
C THR A 102 10.49 9.15 -0.85
N GLY A 103 10.83 10.33 -0.32
CA GLY A 103 10.04 11.00 0.70
C GLY A 103 10.07 10.33 2.08
N ALA A 104 9.21 10.80 2.98
CA ALA A 104 9.12 10.27 4.33
C ALA A 104 8.54 8.85 4.34
N GLU A 105 7.69 8.51 3.38
CA GLU A 105 7.07 7.20 3.25
C GLU A 105 7.96 6.18 2.52
N PHE A 106 9.12 6.58 1.99
CA PHE A 106 10.00 5.75 1.18
C PHE A 106 9.29 5.05 0.00
N THR A 107 8.41 5.78 -0.68
CA THR A 107 7.71 5.36 -1.90
C THR A 107 7.26 6.56 -2.71
N ALA A 108 7.47 6.50 -4.02
CA ALA A 108 6.98 7.49 -4.97
C ALA A 108 5.45 7.46 -5.14
N GLU A 109 4.75 6.44 -4.64
CA GLU A 109 3.28 6.36 -4.74
C GLU A 109 2.55 7.00 -3.54
N SER A 110 3.24 7.72 -2.65
CA SER A 110 2.53 8.39 -1.55
C SER A 110 1.59 9.49 -2.07
N VAL A 111 0.43 9.67 -1.43
CA VAL A 111 -0.55 10.73 -1.80
C VAL A 111 0.10 12.11 -1.82
N GLY A 112 0.97 12.39 -0.86
CA GLY A 112 1.72 13.65 -0.79
C GLY A 112 2.71 13.84 -1.94
N ASN A 113 3.31 12.74 -2.44
CA ASN A 113 4.17 12.79 -3.62
C ASN A 113 3.33 12.99 -4.89
N LEU A 114 2.29 12.18 -5.09
CA LEU A 114 1.41 12.26 -6.26
C LEU A 114 0.71 13.63 -6.41
N ALA A 115 0.38 14.29 -5.29
CA ALA A 115 -0.15 15.65 -5.31
C ALA A 115 0.84 16.68 -5.90
N LYS A 116 2.15 16.42 -5.83
CA LYS A 116 3.21 17.29 -6.34
C LYS A 116 3.65 16.89 -7.75
N THR A 117 3.83 15.59 -8.00
CA THR A 117 4.37 15.05 -9.25
C THR A 117 3.31 14.80 -10.32
N GLY A 118 2.04 14.70 -9.92
CA GLY A 118 0.98 14.20 -10.77
C GLY A 118 0.93 12.67 -10.81
N LEU A 119 -0.13 12.16 -11.45
CA LEU A 119 -0.46 10.72 -11.49
C LEU A 119 0.26 9.97 -12.61
N ILE A 120 0.63 10.68 -13.69
CA ILE A 120 1.34 10.11 -14.84
C ILE A 120 2.44 11.09 -15.25
N SER A 121 3.55 10.56 -15.76
CA SER A 121 4.70 11.37 -16.19
C SER A 121 5.38 10.75 -17.41
N ARG A 122 6.33 11.47 -17.99
CA ARG A 122 7.20 11.00 -19.08
C ARG A 122 8.58 10.70 -18.55
N MET A 123 9.11 9.52 -18.85
CA MET A 123 10.51 9.18 -18.58
C MET A 123 11.12 8.39 -19.73
N GLN A 124 12.44 8.41 -19.84
CA GLN A 124 13.15 7.45 -20.68
C GLN A 124 13.08 6.08 -20.01
N MET A 125 12.77 5.04 -20.77
CA MET A 125 12.83 3.67 -20.27
C MET A 125 14.23 3.08 -20.47
N GLY A 126 14.47 1.84 -20.02
CA GLY A 126 15.75 1.15 -20.19
C GLY A 126 16.25 1.10 -21.64
N ASN A 127 15.35 1.06 -22.63
CA ASN A 127 15.69 1.14 -24.06
C ASN A 127 16.04 2.55 -24.57
N GLY A 128 16.11 3.56 -23.69
CA GLY A 128 16.39 4.96 -24.00
C GLY A 128 15.24 5.73 -24.67
N LYS A 129 14.11 5.08 -25.00
CA LYS A 129 12.96 5.73 -25.62
C LYS A 129 12.05 6.33 -24.55
N LEU A 130 11.52 7.52 -24.84
CA LEU A 130 10.53 8.17 -23.99
C LEU A 130 9.23 7.37 -23.97
N ALA A 131 8.58 7.27 -22.81
CA ALA A 131 7.22 6.75 -22.67
C ALA A 131 6.49 7.48 -21.53
N VAL A 132 5.16 7.43 -21.59
CA VAL A 132 4.29 7.83 -20.47
C VAL A 132 4.05 6.62 -19.56
N TYR A 133 4.10 6.84 -18.25
CA TYR A 133 3.93 5.80 -17.24
C TYR A 133 3.12 6.32 -16.05
N ASP A 134 2.63 5.41 -15.21
CA ASP A 134 1.96 5.71 -13.96
C ASP A 134 3.02 6.01 -12.89
N VAL A 135 3.00 7.22 -12.31
CA VAL A 135 3.99 7.60 -11.30
C VAL A 135 3.88 6.67 -10.09
N GLY A 136 5.01 6.14 -9.64
CA GLY A 136 5.05 5.18 -8.54
C GLY A 136 4.85 3.72 -8.97
N PHE A 137 4.76 3.42 -10.27
CA PHE A 137 4.69 2.07 -10.81
C PHE A 137 5.83 1.81 -11.79
N TYR A 138 6.62 0.77 -11.54
CA TYR A 138 7.82 0.49 -12.32
C TYR A 138 7.97 -0.99 -12.64
N ASN A 139 8.50 -1.28 -13.83
CA ASN A 139 8.98 -2.60 -14.18
C ASN A 139 10.45 -2.70 -13.77
N ILE A 140 10.75 -3.63 -12.87
CA ILE A 140 12.09 -3.84 -12.32
C ILE A 140 12.70 -5.18 -12.76
N GLY A 141 12.06 -5.91 -13.69
CA GLY A 141 12.60 -7.16 -14.21
C GLY A 141 12.50 -8.37 -13.25
N VAL A 142 11.49 -8.44 -12.38
CA VAL A 142 11.25 -9.64 -11.53
C VAL A 142 10.80 -10.85 -12.36
N ARG A 143 9.96 -10.61 -13.37
CA ARG A 143 9.42 -11.61 -14.30
C ARG A 143 9.38 -11.04 -15.72
N PRO A 144 9.35 -11.89 -16.77
CA PRO A 144 9.06 -11.43 -18.12
C PRO A 144 7.72 -10.69 -18.15
N THR A 145 7.69 -9.53 -18.80
CA THR A 145 6.51 -8.66 -18.89
C THR A 145 5.26 -9.39 -19.42
N ALA A 146 5.45 -10.33 -20.34
CA ALA A 146 4.36 -11.11 -20.93
C ALA A 146 3.69 -12.09 -19.95
N GLU A 147 4.40 -12.50 -18.89
CA GLU A 147 3.88 -13.43 -17.87
C GLU A 147 3.28 -12.70 -16.67
N ASP A 148 3.59 -11.41 -16.54
CA ASP A 148 3.32 -10.66 -15.33
C ASP A 148 3.05 -9.19 -15.67
N ILE A 149 1.84 -8.92 -16.13
CA ILE A 149 1.49 -7.66 -16.81
C ILE A 149 1.33 -6.46 -15.86
N GLY A 150 1.12 -6.72 -14.56
CA GLY A 150 0.93 -5.68 -13.54
C GLY A 150 -0.20 -4.70 -13.87
N VAL A 151 0.05 -3.40 -13.66
CA VAL A 151 -0.95 -2.35 -13.93
C VAL A 151 -1.28 -2.17 -15.42
N GLY A 152 -0.48 -2.78 -16.30
CA GLY A 152 -0.79 -2.89 -17.73
C GLY A 152 -2.03 -3.74 -18.04
N ALA A 153 -2.52 -4.56 -17.11
CA ALA A 153 -3.68 -5.40 -17.38
C ALA A 153 -4.95 -4.59 -17.71
N LYS A 154 -5.97 -5.33 -18.16
CA LYS A 154 -7.36 -4.86 -18.20
C LYS A 154 -8.15 -5.51 -17.08
N ASN A 155 -9.11 -4.80 -16.52
CA ASN A 155 -10.04 -5.36 -15.55
C ASN A 155 -11.08 -6.27 -16.24
N THR A 156 -11.99 -6.86 -15.46
CA THR A 156 -13.05 -7.76 -15.94
C THR A 156 -14.04 -7.11 -16.91
N LEU A 157 -14.09 -5.78 -16.96
CA LEU A 157 -14.92 -5.01 -17.90
C LEU A 157 -14.15 -4.65 -19.19
N GLY A 158 -12.90 -5.11 -19.33
CA GLY A 158 -12.03 -4.80 -20.46
C GLY A 158 -11.44 -3.38 -20.43
N LEU A 159 -11.63 -2.64 -19.34
CA LEU A 159 -11.06 -1.30 -19.17
C LEU A 159 -9.61 -1.40 -18.70
N PRO A 160 -8.71 -0.50 -19.14
CA PRO A 160 -7.34 -0.47 -18.65
C PRO A 160 -7.28 -0.25 -17.14
N MET A 161 -6.34 -0.93 -16.47
CA MET A 161 -6.08 -0.72 -15.06
C MET A 161 -5.15 0.47 -14.80
N SER A 162 -4.27 0.82 -15.75
CA SER A 162 -3.37 1.97 -15.61
C SER A 162 -4.04 3.30 -15.92
N LEU A 163 -3.67 4.31 -15.14
CA LEU A 163 -4.11 5.69 -15.32
C LEU A 163 -3.62 6.24 -16.66
N THR A 164 -2.42 5.86 -17.08
CA THR A 164 -1.83 6.24 -18.37
C THR A 164 -2.69 5.74 -19.53
N ARG A 165 -3.10 4.47 -19.55
CA ARG A 165 -3.93 3.93 -20.65
C ARG A 165 -5.35 4.48 -20.61
N LEU A 166 -5.91 4.73 -19.43
CA LEU A 166 -7.17 5.45 -19.29
C LEU A 166 -7.08 6.86 -19.87
N ALA A 167 -6.06 7.63 -19.50
CA ALA A 167 -5.80 8.96 -20.05
C ALA A 167 -5.59 8.93 -21.57
N GLN A 168 -4.85 7.94 -22.07
CA GLN A 168 -4.62 7.73 -23.49
C GLN A 168 -5.92 7.48 -24.28
N SER A 169 -6.90 6.81 -23.66
CA SER A 169 -8.24 6.62 -24.23
C SER A 169 -9.14 7.87 -24.14
N GLY A 170 -8.63 8.98 -23.59
CA GLY A 170 -9.36 10.23 -23.42
C GLY A 170 -10.16 10.31 -22.11
N ALA A 171 -10.01 9.35 -21.19
CA ALA A 171 -10.66 9.43 -19.89
C ALA A 171 -10.04 10.53 -19.04
N ASN A 172 -10.88 11.30 -18.34
CA ASN A 172 -10.40 12.26 -17.36
C ASN A 172 -10.00 11.54 -16.07
N VAL A 173 -8.71 11.25 -15.93
CA VAL A 173 -8.13 10.62 -14.73
C VAL A 173 -7.58 11.64 -13.73
N GLY A 174 -7.88 12.94 -13.89
CA GLY A 174 -7.34 13.99 -13.03
C GLY A 174 -5.83 14.25 -13.21
N THR A 175 -5.27 13.87 -14.37
CA THR A 175 -3.86 14.13 -14.69
C THR A 175 -3.57 15.61 -14.92
N THR A 176 -2.36 16.04 -14.51
CA THR A 176 -1.82 17.39 -14.72
C THR A 176 -0.73 17.43 -15.79
N LEU A 177 -0.51 16.33 -16.53
CA LEU A 177 0.55 16.18 -17.53
C LEU A 177 0.45 17.25 -18.62
N LYS A 178 1.56 17.95 -18.89
CA LYS A 178 1.66 18.98 -19.94
C LYS A 178 2.83 18.70 -20.88
N PRO A 179 2.61 18.64 -22.21
CA PRO A 179 1.30 18.58 -22.87
C PRO A 179 0.53 17.31 -22.47
N PRO A 180 -0.80 17.27 -22.62
CA PRO A 180 -1.59 16.05 -22.40
C PRO A 180 -1.03 14.87 -23.20
N ILE A 181 -1.28 13.65 -22.74
CA ILE A 181 -0.88 12.43 -23.45
C ILE A 181 -1.57 12.36 -24.82
N SER A 182 -0.83 12.00 -25.87
CA SER A 182 -1.41 11.73 -27.20
C SER A 182 -1.98 10.29 -27.28
N PRO A 183 -3.08 10.05 -28.02
CA PRO A 183 -3.62 8.70 -28.24
C PRO A 183 -2.61 7.72 -28.85
N THR A 184 -1.60 8.21 -29.57
CA THR A 184 -0.55 7.39 -30.19
C THR A 184 0.78 7.43 -29.45
N GLU A 185 0.84 8.11 -28.31
CA GLU A 185 2.07 8.22 -27.53
C GLU A 185 2.47 6.85 -26.96
N ARG A 186 3.77 6.60 -26.89
CA ARG A 186 4.27 5.37 -26.28
C ARG A 186 3.98 5.36 -24.79
N VAL A 187 3.51 4.22 -24.28
CA VAL A 187 3.26 3.99 -22.85
C VAL A 187 4.12 2.84 -22.34
N ALA A 188 4.51 2.90 -21.06
CA ALA A 188 5.32 1.89 -20.40
C ALA A 188 4.69 1.52 -19.05
N VAL A 189 3.63 0.71 -19.11
CA VAL A 189 2.85 0.28 -17.95
C VAL A 189 2.79 -1.25 -17.79
N ASP A 190 3.25 -2.00 -18.80
CA ASP A 190 3.27 -3.46 -18.70
C ASP A 190 4.44 -3.93 -17.85
N GLY A 191 4.16 -4.85 -16.95
CA GLY A 191 5.11 -5.34 -15.95
C GLY A 191 5.43 -4.33 -14.85
N ALA A 192 4.67 -3.24 -14.77
CA ALA A 192 4.85 -2.21 -13.77
C ALA A 192 4.02 -2.48 -12.52
N PHE A 193 4.68 -2.39 -11.36
CA PHE A 193 4.10 -2.60 -10.04
C PHE A 193 4.36 -1.41 -9.14
N LYS A 194 3.42 -1.17 -8.23
CA LYS A 194 3.50 -0.11 -7.25
C LYS A 194 4.76 -0.24 -6.40
N VAL A 195 5.52 0.84 -6.25
CA VAL A 195 6.66 0.87 -5.33
C VAL A 195 6.15 0.71 -3.90
N PRO A 196 6.54 -0.35 -3.18
CA PRO A 196 6.20 -0.47 -1.77
C PRO A 196 7.03 0.52 -0.94
N SER A 197 6.50 0.94 0.20
CA SER A 197 7.35 1.55 1.23
C SER A 197 8.39 0.52 1.69
N VAL A 198 9.61 0.98 1.98
CA VAL A 198 10.64 0.15 2.63
C VAL A 198 10.74 0.37 4.14
N ARG A 199 9.77 1.08 4.75
CA ARG A 199 9.61 1.08 6.21
C ARG A 199 9.25 -0.32 6.70
N ASN A 200 9.89 -0.75 7.79
CA ASN A 200 9.72 -2.09 8.38
C ASN A 200 9.99 -3.26 7.41
N VAL A 201 10.74 -3.04 6.32
CA VAL A 201 11.01 -4.07 5.29
C VAL A 201 11.73 -5.30 5.85
N GLU A 202 12.42 -5.18 6.98
CA GLU A 202 12.98 -6.32 7.70
C GLU A 202 11.93 -7.36 8.14
N LEU A 203 10.68 -6.94 8.34
CA LEU A 203 9.62 -7.75 8.95
C LEU A 203 8.63 -8.34 7.94
N THR A 204 8.78 -8.03 6.65
CA THR A 204 7.74 -8.28 5.63
C THR A 204 8.18 -9.23 4.51
N GLY A 205 9.16 -10.09 4.78
CA GLY A 205 9.51 -11.17 3.85
C GLY A 205 8.36 -12.19 3.72
N PRO A 206 8.30 -12.96 2.62
CA PRO A 206 9.17 -12.88 1.44
C PRO A 206 8.90 -11.63 0.58
N TYR A 207 9.87 -11.27 -0.26
CA TYR A 207 9.93 -10.00 -0.98
C TYR A 207 9.51 -10.09 -2.45
N PHE A 208 9.23 -8.92 -3.01
CA PHE A 208 8.57 -8.67 -4.31
C PHE A 208 7.11 -9.15 -4.33
N HIS A 209 6.35 -8.70 -5.32
CA HIS A 209 4.92 -9.02 -5.45
C HIS A 209 4.64 -10.50 -5.69
N ALA A 210 5.64 -11.26 -6.15
CA ALA A 210 5.58 -12.72 -6.31
C ALA A 210 6.15 -13.50 -5.11
N GLY A 211 6.69 -12.84 -4.08
CA GLY A 211 7.32 -13.50 -2.92
C GLY A 211 8.56 -14.34 -3.27
N GLY A 212 9.27 -13.97 -4.34
CA GLY A 212 10.36 -14.79 -4.91
C GLY A 212 11.69 -14.73 -4.17
N MET A 213 11.89 -13.75 -3.29
CA MET A 213 13.13 -13.61 -2.49
C MET A 213 12.81 -13.76 -1.01
N ALA A 214 13.59 -14.57 -0.31
CA ALA A 214 13.41 -14.84 1.12
C ALA A 214 14.10 -13.80 2.01
N THR A 215 15.17 -13.15 1.54
CA THR A 215 15.99 -12.25 2.38
C THR A 215 16.28 -10.91 1.71
N LEU A 216 16.60 -9.89 2.52
CA LEU A 216 17.02 -8.57 2.04
C LEU A 216 18.32 -8.64 1.23
N GLU A 217 19.23 -9.57 1.57
CA GLU A 217 20.46 -9.80 0.82
C GLU A 217 20.14 -10.22 -0.62
N GLN A 218 19.17 -11.12 -0.82
CA GLN A 218 18.72 -11.53 -2.15
C GLN A 218 18.07 -10.38 -2.93
N VAL A 219 17.31 -9.51 -2.24
CA VAL A 219 16.74 -8.30 -2.85
C VAL A 219 17.85 -7.34 -3.30
N VAL A 220 18.85 -7.09 -2.45
CA VAL A 220 19.99 -6.23 -2.80
C VAL A 220 20.83 -6.83 -3.93
N ASP A 221 21.02 -8.16 -3.93
CA ASP A 221 21.69 -8.85 -5.02
C ASP A 221 20.91 -8.75 -6.34
N PHE A 222 19.58 -8.73 -6.30
CA PHE A 222 18.71 -8.55 -7.46
C PHE A 222 18.90 -7.18 -8.10
N TYR A 223 18.85 -6.11 -7.31
CA TYR A 223 19.09 -4.76 -7.83
C TYR A 223 20.54 -4.58 -8.26
N SER A 224 21.51 -5.15 -7.53
CA SER A 224 22.93 -5.04 -7.89
C SER A 224 23.28 -5.62 -9.26
N ARG A 225 22.47 -6.55 -9.79
CA ARG A 225 22.67 -7.16 -11.11
C ARG A 225 21.75 -6.60 -12.20
N GLY A 226 20.90 -5.62 -11.89
CA GLY A 226 19.98 -5.00 -12.84
C GLY A 226 18.67 -5.76 -13.07
N GLY A 227 18.24 -6.59 -12.10
CA GLY A 227 17.05 -7.43 -12.21
C GLY A 227 17.30 -8.75 -12.94
N ASP A 228 16.32 -9.66 -12.90
CA ASP A 228 16.46 -11.02 -13.45
C ASP A 228 16.12 -11.10 -14.94
N PHE A 229 15.27 -10.19 -15.42
CA PHE A 229 14.76 -10.15 -16.80
C PHE A 229 15.03 -8.80 -17.48
N HIS A 230 16.18 -8.17 -17.20
CA HIS A 230 16.58 -6.86 -17.72
C HIS A 230 16.34 -6.73 -19.23
N GLU A 231 17.03 -7.55 -20.03
CA GLU A 231 16.99 -7.49 -21.49
C GLU A 231 15.60 -7.81 -22.04
N ALA A 232 14.91 -8.78 -21.44
CA ALA A 232 13.57 -9.19 -21.86
C ALA A 232 12.52 -8.09 -21.60
N ASN A 233 12.75 -7.24 -20.60
CA ASN A 233 11.84 -6.18 -20.22
C ASN A 233 12.31 -4.79 -20.66
N ILE A 234 13.44 -4.66 -21.38
CA ILE A 234 14.15 -3.40 -21.65
C ILE A 234 13.26 -2.29 -22.22
N ASP A 235 12.21 -2.67 -22.96
CA ASP A 235 11.24 -1.71 -23.45
C ASP A 235 10.51 -1.00 -22.31
N ASN A 236 9.99 -1.71 -21.30
CA ASN A 236 9.24 -1.09 -20.21
C ASN A 236 10.01 -0.99 -18.89
N LEU A 237 11.26 -1.45 -18.84
CA LEU A 237 12.11 -1.42 -17.66
C LEU A 237 12.40 0.03 -17.22
N ASP A 238 12.36 0.29 -15.92
CA ASP A 238 12.85 1.56 -15.37
C ASP A 238 14.33 1.75 -15.71
N PRO A 239 14.76 2.97 -16.14
CA PRO A 239 16.13 3.20 -16.61
C PRO A 239 17.20 3.03 -15.52
N HIS A 240 16.85 3.09 -14.24
CA HIS A 240 17.81 2.92 -13.13
C HIS A 240 18.01 1.45 -12.74
N ILE A 241 17.28 0.53 -13.37
CA ILE A 241 17.43 -0.91 -13.13
C ILE A 241 18.56 -1.42 -14.03
N GLU A 242 19.79 -1.06 -13.67
CA GLU A 242 21.01 -1.41 -14.37
C GLU A 242 21.99 -2.19 -13.49
N ASN A 243 23.10 -2.68 -14.06
CA ASN A 243 24.11 -3.35 -13.27
C ASN A 243 24.92 -2.35 -12.44
N LEU A 244 24.57 -2.26 -11.16
CA LEU A 244 25.19 -1.34 -10.21
C LEU A 244 26.59 -1.77 -9.75
N ALA A 245 26.95 -3.05 -9.96
CA ALA A 245 28.21 -3.64 -9.49
C ALA A 245 28.55 -3.26 -8.03
N LEU A 246 27.58 -3.44 -7.12
CA LEU A 246 27.80 -3.20 -5.69
C LEU A 246 28.80 -4.22 -5.14
N SER A 247 29.80 -3.74 -4.41
CA SER A 247 30.73 -4.57 -3.66
C SER A 247 30.01 -5.31 -2.51
N ALA A 248 30.60 -6.39 -2.03
CA ALA A 248 30.04 -7.14 -0.88
C ALA A 248 29.82 -6.25 0.36
N THR A 249 30.73 -5.30 0.60
CA THR A 249 30.62 -4.32 1.68
C THR A 249 29.46 -3.36 1.45
N GLU A 250 29.31 -2.81 0.24
CA GLU A 250 28.18 -1.93 -0.10
C GLU A 250 26.84 -2.64 0.08
N LYS A 251 26.73 -3.89 -0.36
CA LYS A 251 25.52 -4.71 -0.19
C LYS A 251 25.19 -4.94 1.29
N THR A 252 26.19 -5.33 2.07
CA THR A 252 26.03 -5.55 3.53
C THR A 252 25.59 -4.27 4.24
N ASN A 253 26.22 -3.14 3.91
CA ASN A 253 25.90 -1.85 4.50
C ASN A 253 24.48 -1.41 4.11
N LEU A 254 24.09 -1.60 2.85
CA LEU A 254 22.74 -1.30 2.36
C LEU A 254 21.68 -2.11 3.11
N VAL A 255 21.89 -3.41 3.31
CA VAL A 255 20.98 -4.23 4.13
C VAL A 255 20.92 -3.71 5.57
N ALA A 256 22.05 -3.32 6.17
CA ALA A 256 22.06 -2.73 7.51
C ALA A 256 21.23 -1.43 7.57
N PHE A 257 21.31 -0.59 6.54
CA PHE A 257 20.47 0.60 6.42
C PHE A 257 18.97 0.25 6.30
N LEU A 258 18.60 -0.71 5.46
CA LEU A 258 17.20 -1.15 5.32
C LEU A 258 16.62 -1.63 6.67
N LYS A 259 17.41 -2.35 7.48
CA LYS A 259 17.02 -2.75 8.85
C LYS A 259 16.89 -1.56 9.82
N SER A 260 17.56 -0.44 9.54
CA SER A 260 17.40 0.80 10.33
C SER A 260 16.08 1.52 10.08
N LEU A 261 15.30 1.10 9.08
CA LEU A 261 13.95 1.60 8.78
C LEU A 261 12.86 0.84 9.56
N THR A 262 13.24 -0.06 10.46
CA THR A 262 12.31 -0.81 11.30
C THR A 262 12.00 -0.03 12.57
N ASP A 263 10.72 0.22 12.81
CA ASP A 263 10.22 0.82 14.04
C ASP A 263 10.03 -0.28 15.10
N GLU A 264 10.69 -0.13 16.25
CA GLU A 264 10.64 -1.11 17.33
C GLU A 264 9.23 -1.25 17.94
N ARG A 265 8.35 -0.26 17.76
CA ARG A 265 6.94 -0.39 18.14
C ARG A 265 6.22 -1.39 17.25
N VAL A 266 6.55 -1.43 15.95
CA VAL A 266 6.02 -2.46 15.04
C VAL A 266 6.59 -3.83 15.40
N ARG A 267 7.92 -3.93 15.56
CA ARG A 267 8.59 -5.20 15.89
C ARG A 267 8.02 -5.87 17.14
N PHE A 268 7.72 -5.06 18.16
CA PHE A 268 7.23 -5.55 19.45
C PHE A 268 5.73 -5.38 19.66
N ALA A 269 4.96 -5.08 18.60
CA ALA A 269 3.51 -4.87 18.65
C ALA A 269 3.09 -3.91 19.80
N LYS A 270 3.81 -2.79 19.94
CA LYS A 270 3.54 -1.73 20.90
C LYS A 270 2.66 -0.67 20.25
N ALA A 271 1.85 0.02 21.06
CA ALA A 271 1.02 1.12 20.60
C ALA A 271 1.80 2.12 19.71
N PRO A 272 1.22 2.58 18.58
CA PRO A 272 -0.16 2.32 18.12
C PRO A 272 -0.35 0.97 17.38
N PHE A 273 0.70 0.15 17.26
CA PHE A 273 0.68 -1.15 16.57
C PHE A 273 0.33 -2.31 17.51
N ASP A 274 -0.24 -2.03 18.68
CA ASP A 274 -0.79 -3.06 19.55
C ASP A 274 -2.03 -3.64 18.86
N HIS A 275 -1.98 -4.87 18.36
CA HIS A 275 -3.12 -5.52 17.68
C HIS A 275 -4.20 -5.89 18.71
N PRO A 276 -5.19 -5.03 19.00
CA PRO A 276 -6.12 -5.27 20.10
C PRO A 276 -7.19 -6.25 19.59
N GLN A 277 -7.17 -7.47 20.10
CA GLN A 277 -8.13 -8.49 19.70
C GLN A 277 -9.33 -8.52 20.66
N LEU A 278 -10.54 -8.55 20.11
CA LEU A 278 -11.73 -8.97 20.84
C LEU A 278 -11.81 -10.51 20.77
N VAL A 279 -11.58 -11.18 21.90
CA VAL A 279 -11.74 -12.64 21.97
C VAL A 279 -13.23 -12.94 22.04
N ILE A 280 -13.82 -13.36 20.91
CA ILE A 280 -15.20 -13.85 20.87
C ILE A 280 -15.15 -15.35 21.23
N PRO A 281 -15.76 -15.79 22.33
CA PRO A 281 -15.80 -17.22 22.67
C PRO A 281 -16.55 -17.97 21.56
N ASN A 282 -15.93 -18.99 20.98
CA ASN A 282 -16.65 -19.94 20.13
C ASN A 282 -17.63 -20.72 21.03
N GLY A 283 -18.92 -20.45 20.89
CA GLY A 283 -20.00 -21.13 21.60
C GLY A 283 -21.24 -21.23 20.71
N PRO A 284 -22.04 -22.31 20.82
CA PRO A 284 -23.14 -22.60 19.89
C PRO A 284 -24.34 -21.63 19.96
N THR A 285 -24.25 -20.52 20.69
CA THR A 285 -25.40 -19.64 21.00
C THR A 285 -24.95 -18.24 21.45
N ILE A 286 -24.21 -17.51 20.61
CA ILE A 286 -24.08 -16.06 20.78
C ILE A 286 -24.82 -15.40 19.61
N PRO A 287 -25.97 -14.73 19.84
CA PRO A 287 -26.59 -13.88 18.82
C PRO A 287 -25.55 -12.87 18.32
N ALA A 288 -25.38 -12.73 17.01
CA ALA A 288 -24.31 -11.98 16.36
C ALA A 288 -24.32 -10.44 16.59
N VAL A 289 -25.06 -9.97 17.59
CA VAL A 289 -25.58 -8.60 17.68
C VAL A 289 -25.37 -7.95 19.07
N GLY A 290 -24.55 -8.56 19.94
CA GLY A 290 -24.27 -8.06 21.29
C GLY A 290 -25.42 -8.34 22.27
N LYS A 291 -25.26 -7.90 23.53
CA LYS A 291 -26.15 -8.28 24.65
C LYS A 291 -27.63 -7.87 24.49
N ASP A 292 -27.89 -6.86 23.66
CA ASP A 292 -29.23 -6.29 23.40
C ASP A 292 -29.65 -6.43 21.92
N GLY A 293 -28.94 -7.24 21.13
CA GLY A 293 -29.00 -7.17 19.69
C GLY A 293 -30.32 -7.64 19.05
N GLY A 294 -30.77 -6.90 18.04
CA GLY A 294 -31.96 -7.23 17.25
C GLY A 294 -31.83 -8.58 16.55
N ALA A 295 -32.99 -9.20 16.24
CA ALA A 295 -33.03 -10.51 15.56
C ALA A 295 -32.11 -10.52 14.33
N ALA A 296 -31.41 -11.64 14.12
CA ALA A 296 -30.62 -11.85 12.91
C ALA A 296 -31.51 -11.55 11.70
N THR A 297 -31.11 -10.56 10.88
CA THR A 297 -31.68 -10.45 9.54
C THR A 297 -31.38 -11.77 8.84
N GLN A 298 -32.40 -12.34 8.19
CA GLN A 298 -32.32 -13.61 7.49
C GLN A 298 -31.02 -13.64 6.66
N PRO A 299 -30.17 -14.68 6.78
CA PRO A 299 -28.89 -14.70 6.09
C PRO A 299 -29.12 -14.52 4.59
N PHE A 300 -28.26 -13.76 3.91
CA PHE A 300 -28.29 -13.55 2.45
C PHE A 300 -28.39 -14.85 1.64
N ALA A 301 -27.94 -15.98 2.20
CA ALA A 301 -28.12 -17.30 1.62
C ALA A 301 -29.58 -17.79 1.55
N SER A 302 -30.45 -17.31 2.44
CA SER A 302 -31.88 -17.67 2.49
C SER A 302 -32.74 -16.93 1.43
N THR A 303 -32.20 -15.91 0.78
CA THR A 303 -32.83 -15.21 -0.36
C THR A 303 -32.39 -15.76 -1.72
N LEU A 304 -31.57 -16.83 -1.75
CA LEU A 304 -30.99 -17.43 -2.96
C LEU A 304 -31.52 -18.83 -3.30
N ALA A 305 -32.54 -19.35 -2.60
CA ALA A 305 -33.25 -20.55 -3.01
C ALA A 305 -34.47 -20.17 -3.88
N PRO A 306 -34.75 -20.91 -4.97
CA PRO A 306 -35.70 -20.53 -6.02
C PRO A 306 -37.16 -20.46 -5.56
#